data_AF-A0A946P2S0-F1
#
_entry.id   AF-A0A946P2S0-F1
#
_cell.length_a   1.000
_cell.length_b   1.000
_cell.length_c   1.000
_cell.angle_alpha   90.00
_cell.angle_beta   90.00
_cell.angle_gamma   90.00
#
_symmetry.space_group_name_H-M   'P 1'
#
loop_
_entity.id
_entity.type
_entity.pdbx_description
1 polymer ?
#
loop_
_entity_poly.entity_id
_entity_poly.type
_entity_poly.pdbx_seq_one_letter_code
_entity_poly.pdbx_strand_id
1 'polypeptide(L)'
;VKDIQASGVKVVSKTVDIANARISFENGCVANITASRISQGPMRKMRIFQEATYITVDFLNKSVEVYHVEDELPADVDENSVFPLEGHDKKYIIYEKPEVLEHNALREELHHFATVIQQGEQPDVDGQSAADALHVALEIQKIIDESIA
;
A
#
# COMPACT_ATOMS: atom_id res chain seq x y z
N VAL A 1 -8.03 9.29 -12.13
CA VAL A 1 -6.70 9.75 -11.67
C VAL A 1 -6.56 11.20 -12.10
N LYS A 2 -6.11 12.09 -11.21
CA LYS A 2 -6.02 13.53 -11.49
C LYS A 2 -4.69 13.91 -12.15
N ASP A 3 -3.59 13.37 -11.63
CA ASP A 3 -2.24 13.69 -12.08
C ASP A 3 -1.28 12.54 -11.79
N ILE A 4 -0.28 12.34 -12.66
CA ILE A 4 0.79 11.36 -12.49
C ILE A 4 2.12 12.04 -12.76
N GLN A 5 3.03 11.95 -11.79
CA GLN A 5 4.44 12.32 -11.95
C GLN A 5 5.26 11.05 -11.82
N ALA A 6 6.15 10.78 -12.77
CA ALA A 6 6.99 9.59 -12.71
C ALA A 6 8.41 9.89 -13.18
N SER A 7 9.36 9.12 -12.65
CA SER A 7 10.76 9.15 -13.04
C SER A 7 11.35 7.75 -12.98
N GLY A 8 12.30 7.46 -13.85
CA GLY A 8 13.01 6.19 -13.85
C GLY A 8 14.47 6.37 -14.17
N VAL A 9 15.28 5.40 -13.73
CA VAL A 9 16.73 5.40 -13.97
C VAL A 9 17.16 4.02 -14.47
N LYS A 10 18.01 4.03 -15.50
CA LYS A 10 18.74 2.86 -16.01
C LYS A 10 20.14 2.89 -15.40
N VAL A 11 20.51 1.89 -14.60
CA VAL A 11 21.80 1.86 -13.89
C VAL A 11 22.68 0.74 -14.44
N VAL A 12 22.12 -0.46 -14.56
CA VAL A 12 22.82 -1.68 -14.96
C VAL A 12 22.22 -2.26 -16.25
N SER A 13 20.91 -2.14 -16.41
CA SER A 13 20.20 -2.80 -17.50
C SER A 13 19.90 -1.86 -18.67
N LYS A 14 19.49 -2.44 -19.79
CA LYS A 14 19.01 -1.68 -20.97
C LYS A 14 17.62 -1.04 -20.74
N THR A 15 16.87 -1.57 -19.79
CA THR A 15 15.54 -1.06 -19.37
C THR A 15 15.63 -0.41 -17.99
N VAL A 16 14.58 0.30 -17.59
CA VAL A 16 14.50 1.00 -16.29
C VAL A 16 14.73 0.02 -15.14
N ASP A 17 15.67 0.36 -14.25
CA ASP A 17 16.03 -0.46 -13.08
C ASP A 17 15.30 -0.01 -11.81
N ILE A 18 15.08 1.31 -11.69
CA ILE A 18 14.38 1.94 -10.58
C ILE A 18 13.34 2.89 -11.18
N ALA A 19 12.09 2.78 -10.72
CA ALA A 19 11.00 3.67 -11.08
C ALA A 19 10.36 4.25 -9.81
N ASN A 20 10.06 5.54 -9.84
CA ASN A 20 9.28 6.24 -8.82
C ASN A 20 8.08 6.91 -9.49
N ALA A 21 6.91 6.74 -8.92
CA ALA A 21 5.68 7.38 -9.38
C ALA A 21 4.93 8.01 -8.21
N ARG A 22 4.44 9.24 -8.41
CA ARG A 22 3.52 9.95 -7.53
C ARG A 22 2.20 10.14 -8.26
N ILE A 23 1.16 9.48 -7.77
CA ILE A 23 -0.18 9.48 -8.36
C ILE A 23 -1.08 10.31 -7.45
N SER A 24 -1.70 11.36 -7.99
CA SER A 24 -2.70 12.16 -7.30
C SER A 24 -4.09 11.76 -7.79
N PHE A 25 -5.00 11.43 -6.87
CA PHE A 25 -6.38 11.06 -7.17
C PHE A 25 -7.33 12.26 -7.01
N GLU A 26 -8.51 12.19 -7.64
CA GLU A 26 -9.51 13.27 -7.59
C GLU A 26 -10.02 13.56 -6.18
N ASN A 27 -10.04 12.53 -5.32
CA ASN A 27 -10.45 12.63 -3.92
C ASN A 27 -9.37 13.21 -3.00
N GLY A 28 -8.23 13.66 -3.55
CA GLY A 28 -7.11 14.20 -2.78
C GLY A 28 -6.14 13.15 -2.22
N CYS A 29 -6.42 11.86 -2.38
CA CYS A 29 -5.47 10.81 -2.03
C CYS A 29 -4.21 10.91 -2.91
N VAL A 30 -3.05 10.60 -2.33
CA VAL A 30 -1.77 10.58 -3.05
C VAL A 30 -1.06 9.26 -2.78
N ALA A 31 -0.73 8.53 -3.84
CA ALA A 31 0.08 7.32 -3.76
C ALA A 31 1.50 7.61 -4.25
N ASN A 32 2.50 7.30 -3.42
CA ASN A 32 3.91 7.32 -3.81
C ASN A 32 4.38 5.87 -3.92
N ILE A 33 4.84 5.48 -5.11
CA ILE A 33 5.20 4.09 -5.43
C ILE A 33 6.64 4.07 -5.92
N THR A 34 7.45 3.20 -5.32
CA THR A 34 8.82 2.93 -5.76
C THR A 34 8.95 1.46 -6.09
N ALA A 35 9.45 1.16 -7.29
CA ALA A 35 9.80 -0.19 -7.71
C ALA A 35 11.26 -0.23 -8.13
N SER A 36 12.03 -1.19 -7.61
CA SER A 36 13.45 -1.34 -7.91
C SER A 36 13.82 -2.82 -7.94
N ARG A 37 14.45 -3.24 -9.04
CA ARG A 37 14.99 -4.61 -9.19
C ARG A 37 16.45 -4.75 -8.78
N ILE A 38 17.11 -3.63 -8.46
CA ILE A 38 18.54 -3.58 -8.06
C ILE A 38 18.71 -3.21 -6.58
N SER A 39 17.67 -3.37 -5.77
CA SER A 39 17.71 -3.14 -4.33
C SER A 39 18.66 -4.13 -3.62
N GLN A 40 19.35 -3.67 -2.56
CA GLN A 40 20.29 -4.52 -1.80
C GLN A 40 19.62 -5.72 -1.12
N GLY A 41 18.33 -5.62 -0.77
CA GLY A 41 17.56 -6.70 -0.18
C GLY A 41 16.09 -6.65 -0.59
N PRO A 42 15.36 -7.77 -0.46
CA PRO A 42 13.94 -7.80 -0.75
C PRO A 42 13.18 -6.90 0.23
N MET A 43 12.28 -6.07 -0.29
CA MET A 43 11.40 -5.23 0.52
C MET A 43 10.04 -5.13 -0.16
N ARG A 44 8.98 -5.39 0.61
CA ARG A 44 7.59 -5.25 0.18
C ARG A 44 6.80 -4.63 1.32
N LYS A 45 6.86 -3.30 1.42
CA LYS A 45 6.18 -2.54 2.48
C LYS A 45 5.21 -1.55 1.88
N MET A 46 4.04 -1.45 2.50
CA MET A 46 3.06 -0.40 2.23
C MET A 46 2.83 0.40 3.52
N ARG A 47 2.72 1.71 3.37
CA ARG A 47 2.44 2.65 4.46
C ARG A 47 1.23 3.47 4.08
N ILE A 48 0.24 3.50 4.96
CA ILE A 48 -1.02 4.21 4.76
C ILE A 48 -1.10 5.26 5.86
N PHE A 49 -1.34 6.51 5.46
CA PHE A 49 -1.47 7.65 6.35
C PHE A 49 -2.88 8.21 6.21
N GLN A 50 -3.60 8.28 7.32
CA GLN A 50 -4.92 8.89 7.48
C GLN A 50 -4.84 9.93 8.61
N GLU A 51 -5.87 10.76 8.77
CA GLU A 51 -5.88 11.91 9.70
C GLU A 51 -5.41 11.57 11.13
N ALA A 52 -5.83 10.42 11.66
CA ALA A 52 -5.45 9.95 13.00
C ALA A 52 -4.89 8.52 13.00
N THR A 53 -4.54 7.96 11.84
CA THR A 53 -4.13 6.55 11.74
C THR A 53 -2.94 6.38 10.80
N TYR A 54 -1.95 5.63 11.25
CA TYR A 54 -0.80 5.21 10.46
C TYR A 54 -0.71 3.68 10.45
N ILE A 55 -0.77 3.09 9.27
CA ILE A 55 -0.74 1.64 9.09
C ILE A 55 0.50 1.27 8.28
N THR A 56 1.27 0.31 8.76
CA THR A 56 2.36 -0.32 8.02
C THR A 56 2.03 -1.78 7.76
N VAL A 57 2.13 -2.18 6.51
CA VAL A 57 2.01 -3.58 6.08
C VAL A 57 3.36 -4.03 5.54
N ASP A 58 3.96 -5.05 6.15
CA ASP A 58 5.14 -5.74 5.64
C ASP A 58 4.72 -7.08 5.01
N PHE A 59 4.58 -7.09 3.69
CA PHE A 59 4.19 -8.28 2.93
C PHE A 59 5.28 -9.35 2.89
N LEU A 60 6.54 -8.99 3.13
CA LEU A 60 7.64 -9.95 3.14
C LEU A 60 7.64 -10.75 4.45
N ASN A 61 7.47 -10.06 5.58
CA ASN A 61 7.45 -10.66 6.91
C ASN A 61 6.03 -11.03 7.40
N LYS A 62 4.99 -10.79 6.59
CA LYS A 62 3.58 -11.03 6.92
C LYS A 62 3.18 -10.38 8.25
N SER A 63 3.42 -9.07 8.39
CA SER A 63 3.06 -8.33 9.60
C SER A 63 2.32 -7.04 9.29
N VAL A 64 1.37 -6.69 10.15
CA VAL A 64 0.66 -5.40 10.11
C VAL A 64 0.89 -4.71 11.45
N GLU A 65 1.19 -3.41 11.39
CA GLU A 65 1.35 -2.54 12.56
C GLU A 65 0.46 -1.33 12.34
N VAL A 66 -0.44 -1.07 13.29
CA VAL A 66 -1.41 0.02 13.26
C VAL A 66 -1.11 0.95 14.43
N TYR A 67 -1.04 2.24 14.15
CA TYR A 67 -0.85 3.30 15.13
C TYR A 67 -2.03 4.25 15.00
N HIS A 68 -2.82 4.40 16.06
CA HIS A 68 -3.95 5.31 16.11
C HIS A 68 -3.71 6.41 17.12
N VAL A 69 -4.10 7.65 16.80
CA VAL A 69 -3.91 8.82 17.67
C VAL A 69 -5.27 9.23 18.23
N GLU A 70 -5.39 9.19 19.55
CA GLU A 70 -6.59 9.57 20.29
C GLU A 70 -6.31 10.74 21.24
N ASP A 71 -7.32 11.58 21.47
CA ASP A 71 -7.23 12.68 22.44
C ASP A 71 -7.47 12.20 23.88
N GLU A 72 -8.21 11.10 24.05
CA GLU A 72 -8.51 10.49 25.36
C GLU A 72 -8.02 9.04 25.39
N LEU A 73 -7.58 8.58 26.56
CA LEU A 73 -7.20 7.18 26.75
C LEU A 73 -8.47 6.32 26.81
N PRO A 74 -8.71 5.37 25.88
CA PRO A 74 -9.89 4.54 25.94
C PRO A 74 -9.81 3.60 27.16
N ALA A 75 -10.97 3.28 27.74
CA ALA A 75 -11.06 2.55 29.00
C ALA A 75 -10.59 1.09 28.93
N ASP A 76 -10.46 0.52 27.72
CA ASP A 76 -10.21 -0.91 27.47
C ASP A 76 -9.01 -1.13 26.54
N VAL A 77 -7.90 -0.42 26.79
CA VAL A 77 -6.66 -0.59 26.02
C VAL A 77 -5.57 -1.14 26.93
N ASP A 78 -4.80 -2.10 26.42
CA ASP A 78 -3.60 -2.60 27.10
C ASP A 78 -2.60 -1.46 27.31
N GLU A 79 -2.22 -1.20 28.56
CA GLU A 79 -1.27 -0.14 28.94
C GLU A 79 0.07 -0.26 28.21
N ASN A 80 0.49 -1.49 27.85
CA ASN A 80 1.75 -1.71 27.11
C ASN A 80 1.67 -1.31 25.62
N SER A 81 0.45 -1.07 25.14
CA SER A 81 0.14 -0.71 23.76
C SER A 81 -0.20 0.76 23.61
N VAL A 82 -0.05 1.56 24.68
CA VAL A 82 -0.35 2.99 24.69
C VAL A 82 0.92 3.79 24.96
N PHE A 83 1.17 4.78 24.12
CA PHE A 83 2.28 5.72 24.28
C PHE A 83 1.75 7.15 24.38
N PRO A 84 1.94 7.85 25.51
CA PRO A 84 1.55 9.25 25.61
C PRO A 84 2.45 10.12 24.72
N LEU A 85 1.85 11.02 23.94
CA LEU A 85 2.58 12.02 23.17
C LEU A 85 2.85 13.25 24.05
N GLU A 86 4.11 13.62 24.23
CA GLU A 86 4.47 14.84 24.97
C GLU A 86 4.31 16.08 24.05
N GLY A 87 3.46 17.03 24.44
CA GLY A 87 3.14 18.22 23.64
C GLY A 87 2.10 19.15 24.29
N HIS A 88 1.61 20.14 23.52
CA HIS A 88 0.66 21.15 24.00
C HIS A 88 -0.76 20.60 24.26
N ASP A 89 -1.14 19.51 23.58
CA ASP A 89 -2.38 18.76 23.81
C ASP A 89 -2.02 17.33 24.21
N LYS A 90 -2.67 16.80 25.27
CA LYS A 90 -2.50 15.39 25.64
C LYS A 90 -3.12 14.53 24.54
N LYS A 91 -2.28 13.77 23.85
CA LYS A 91 -2.70 12.74 22.88
C LYS A 91 -2.06 11.41 23.24
N TYR A 92 -2.70 10.34 22.84
CA TYR A 92 -2.28 8.96 23.08
C TYR A 92 -2.10 8.26 21.74
N ILE A 93 -0.96 7.58 21.55
CA ILE A 93 -0.78 6.64 20.45
C ILE A 93 -1.18 5.26 20.95
N ILE A 94 -2.21 4.68 20.34
CA ILE A 94 -2.58 3.28 20.51
C ILE A 94 -1.88 2.48 19.42
N TYR A 95 -1.12 1.48 19.82
CA TYR A 95 -0.38 0.58 18.94
C TYR A 95 -1.04 -0.79 18.93
N GLU A 96 -1.36 -1.27 17.73
CA GLU A 96 -1.89 -2.61 17.53
C GLU A 96 -1.00 -3.38 16.56
N LYS A 97 -0.79 -4.65 16.87
CA LYS A 97 -0.15 -5.61 15.98
C LYS A 97 -1.08 -6.79 15.75
N PRO A 98 -2.05 -6.67 14.82
CA PRO A 98 -2.96 -7.74 14.51
C PRO A 98 -2.22 -9.02 14.11
N GLU A 99 -2.75 -10.17 14.54
CA GLU A 99 -2.22 -11.46 14.10
C GLU A 99 -2.53 -11.67 12.62
N VAL A 100 -1.50 -11.94 11.83
CA VAL A 100 -1.65 -12.27 10.40
C VAL A 100 -1.67 -13.78 10.26
N LEU A 101 -2.85 -14.33 10.01
CA LEU A 101 -3.03 -15.76 9.82
C LEU A 101 -2.30 -16.22 8.56
N GLU A 102 -1.57 -17.33 8.68
CA GLU A 102 -0.90 -17.91 7.52
C GLU A 102 -1.91 -18.63 6.62
N HIS A 103 -1.98 -18.18 5.37
CA HIS A 103 -2.76 -18.83 4.32
C HIS A 103 -2.01 -18.83 2.99
N ASN A 104 -2.47 -19.66 2.05
CA ASN A 104 -1.92 -19.71 0.70
C ASN A 104 -2.71 -18.75 -0.19
N ALA A 105 -2.14 -17.57 -0.48
CA ALA A 105 -2.80 -16.53 -1.26
C ALA A 105 -3.30 -17.01 -2.64
N LEU A 106 -2.51 -17.82 -3.36
CA LEU A 106 -2.93 -18.35 -4.67
C LEU A 106 -4.10 -19.34 -4.54
N ARG A 107 -4.11 -20.16 -3.49
CA ARG A 107 -5.24 -21.05 -3.21
C ARG A 107 -6.50 -20.25 -2.92
N GLU A 108 -6.41 -19.21 -2.09
CA GLU A 108 -7.55 -18.36 -1.76
C GLU A 108 -8.07 -17.60 -3.00
N GLU A 109 -7.18 -17.09 -3.86
CA GLU A 109 -7.55 -16.46 -5.13
C GLU A 109 -8.29 -17.42 -6.07
N LEU A 110 -7.78 -18.64 -6.24
CA LEU A 110 -8.43 -19.66 -7.09
C LEU A 110 -9.76 -20.14 -6.50
N HIS A 111 -9.85 -20.23 -5.17
CA HIS A 111 -11.09 -20.56 -4.48
C HIS A 111 -12.12 -19.45 -4.69
N HIS A 112 -11.75 -18.19 -4.47
CA HIS A 112 -12.59 -17.02 -4.74
C HIS A 112 -13.10 -17.01 -6.17
N PHE A 113 -12.22 -17.21 -7.15
CA PHE A 113 -12.59 -17.31 -8.56
C PHE A 113 -13.65 -18.40 -8.82
N ALA A 114 -13.46 -19.60 -8.29
CA ALA A 114 -14.42 -20.69 -8.44
C ALA A 114 -15.76 -20.40 -7.74
N THR A 115 -15.72 -19.84 -6.53
CA THR A 115 -16.90 -19.50 -5.73
C THR A 115 -17.75 -18.44 -6.42
N VAL A 116 -17.15 -17.35 -6.89
CA VAL A 116 -17.84 -16.26 -7.60
C VAL A 116 -18.56 -16.79 -8.84
N ILE A 117 -17.92 -17.69 -9.61
CA ILE A 117 -18.56 -18.34 -10.78
C ILE A 117 -19.76 -19.19 -10.35
N GLN A 118 -19.62 -19.99 -9.30
CA GLN A 118 -20.67 -20.89 -8.84
C GLN A 118 -21.88 -20.15 -8.26
N GLN A 119 -21.64 -19.03 -7.57
CA GLN A 119 -22.67 -18.23 -6.91
C GLN A 119 -23.25 -17.14 -7.81
N GLY A 120 -22.60 -16.83 -8.94
CA GLY A 120 -23.01 -15.76 -9.84
C GLY A 120 -22.79 -14.36 -9.24
N GLU A 121 -21.80 -14.23 -8.36
CA GLU A 121 -21.47 -12.97 -7.68
C GLU A 121 -20.49 -12.13 -8.53
N GLN A 122 -20.19 -10.92 -8.07
CA GLN A 122 -19.14 -10.09 -8.65
C GLN A 122 -17.83 -10.34 -7.91
N PRO A 123 -16.70 -10.55 -8.61
CA PRO A 123 -15.42 -10.72 -7.95
C PRO A 123 -14.93 -9.39 -7.35
N ASP A 124 -14.20 -9.48 -6.23
CA ASP A 124 -13.51 -8.34 -5.62
C ASP A 124 -12.64 -7.52 -6.59
N VAL A 125 -12.05 -8.18 -7.59
CA VAL A 125 -11.30 -7.53 -8.68
C VAL A 125 -11.86 -8.01 -10.01
N ASP A 126 -12.56 -7.12 -10.70
CA ASP A 126 -13.15 -7.40 -12.01
C ASP A 126 -12.23 -6.96 -13.17
N GLY A 127 -12.66 -7.26 -14.40
CA GLY A 127 -11.91 -6.92 -15.60
C GLY A 127 -11.74 -5.41 -15.82
N GLN A 128 -12.71 -4.60 -15.39
CA GLN A 128 -12.63 -3.15 -15.51
C GLN A 128 -11.58 -2.59 -14.55
N SER A 129 -11.60 -3.02 -13.29
CA SER A 129 -10.61 -2.64 -12.28
C SER A 129 -9.19 -3.02 -12.72
N ALA A 130 -9.02 -4.21 -13.31
CA ALA A 130 -7.75 -4.64 -13.87
C ALA A 130 -7.30 -3.79 -15.07
N ALA A 131 -8.22 -3.43 -15.97
CA ALA A 131 -7.93 -2.57 -17.11
C ALA A 131 -7.54 -1.15 -16.68
N ASP A 132 -8.23 -0.59 -15.68
CA ASP A 132 -7.93 0.74 -15.12
C ASP A 132 -6.55 0.76 -14.46
N ALA A 133 -6.21 -0.27 -13.68
CA ALA A 133 -4.89 -0.41 -13.08
C ALA A 133 -3.77 -0.52 -14.14
N LEU A 134 -4.00 -1.31 -15.20
CA LEU A 134 -3.07 -1.44 -16.31
C LEU A 134 -2.89 -0.11 -17.06
N HIS A 135 -3.98 0.63 -17.28
CA HIS A 135 -3.93 1.94 -17.93
C HIS A 135 -3.02 2.91 -17.17
N VAL A 136 -3.14 2.96 -15.84
CA VAL A 136 -2.26 3.78 -14.99
C VAL A 136 -0.80 3.34 -15.09
N ALA A 137 -0.54 2.02 -15.08
CA ALA A 137 0.82 1.49 -15.21
C ALA A 137 1.46 1.85 -16.56
N LEU A 138 0.70 1.79 -17.65
CA LEU A 138 1.15 2.18 -18.99
C LEU A 138 1.44 3.68 -19.08
N GLU A 139 0.62 4.53 -18.45
CA GLU A 139 0.87 5.97 -18.44
C GLU A 139 2.13 6.32 -17.64
N ILE A 140 2.37 5.66 -16.50
CA ILE A 140 3.64 5.78 -15.75
C ILE A 140 4.82 5.38 -16.64
N GLN A 141 4.74 4.24 -17.33
CA GLN A 141 5.81 3.76 -18.20
C GLN A 141 6.10 4.76 -19.32
N LYS A 142 5.06 5.30 -19.96
CA LYS A 142 5.17 6.31 -21.01
C LYS A 142 5.87 7.59 -20.51
N ILE A 143 5.46 8.14 -19.36
CA ILE A 143 6.09 9.32 -18.75
C ILE A 143 7.58 9.05 -18.50
N ILE A 144 7.92 7.87 -17.98
CA ILE A 144 9.31 7.49 -17.72
C ILE A 144 10.10 7.39 -19.03
N ASP A 145 9.56 6.75 -20.06
CA ASP A 145 10.26 6.60 -21.34
C ASP A 145 10.49 7.94 -22.04
N GLU A 146 9.52 8.87 -21.97
CA GLU A 146 9.67 10.25 -22.48
C GLU A 146 10.73 11.06 -21.70
N SER A 147 10.94 10.75 -20.41
CA SER A 147 11.94 11.44 -19.58
C SER A 147 13.37 10.92 -19.75
N ILE A 148 13.55 9.70 -20.29
CA ILE A 148 14.85 9.04 -20.47
C ILE A 148 15.30 9.09 -21.95
N ALA A 149 14.41 9.46 -22.87
CA ALA A 149 14.72 9.71 -24.28
C ALA A 149 15.52 11.00 -24.48
#